data_AF-A0A9R1CSY0-F1
#
_entry.id   AF-A0A9R1CSY0-F1
#
_cell.length_a   1.000
_cell.length_b   1.000
_cell.length_c   1.000
_cell.angle_alpha   90.00
_cell.angle_beta   90.00
_cell.angle_gamma   90.00
#
_symmetry.space_group_name_H-M   'P 1'
#
loop_
_entity.id
_entity.type
_entity.pdbx_description
1 polymer ?
#
loop_
_entity_poly.entity_id
_entity_poly.type
_entity_poly.pdbx_seq_one_letter_code
_entity_poly.pdbx_strand_id
1 'polypeptide(L)'
;MSDDDPPGGNKADQRVQERLGRLQKIRDQWWGEGTGGQFDPQTKRYIATVIMQVWDSLYQYRNKPILSEDDFPDVSPIRERLGREKDVITDSKRLGEKRTVKSVPAVDDLSGWYLIELSEELDDLADKLDFGADVPENPETSEFDESDLVTLASARNQEDAIEDAPDDITGRVIDTLEEYKNGS
;
A
#
# COMPACT_ATOMS: atom_id res chain seq x y z
N MET A 1 -35.30 -15.03 -17.15
CA MET A 1 -34.31 -16.08 -16.82
C MET A 1 -33.41 -16.23 -18.02
N SER A 2 -32.29 -15.52 -17.99
CA SER A 2 -31.14 -15.71 -18.87
C SER A 2 -29.93 -15.40 -17.99
N ASP A 3 -29.52 -16.42 -17.24
CA ASP A 3 -28.27 -16.44 -16.50
C ASP A 3 -27.15 -16.71 -17.51
N ASP A 4 -26.55 -15.62 -18.01
CA ASP A 4 -25.34 -15.62 -18.82
C ASP A 4 -24.26 -14.87 -18.02
N ASP A 5 -23.98 -15.35 -16.81
CA ASP A 5 -22.83 -14.88 -16.01
C ASP A 5 -21.56 -15.62 -16.50
N PRO A 6 -20.55 -14.92 -17.03
CA PRO A 6 -19.31 -15.56 -17.44
C PRO A 6 -18.57 -16.12 -16.22
N PRO A 7 -18.05 -17.36 -16.28
CA PRO A 7 -17.46 -18.03 -15.13
C PRO A 7 -16.09 -17.43 -14.80
N GLY A 8 -16.01 -16.62 -13.74
CA GLY A 8 -14.77 -16.35 -13.01
C GLY A 8 -13.97 -15.07 -13.34
N GLY A 9 -14.37 -14.27 -14.35
CA GLY A 9 -13.66 -13.03 -14.71
C GLY A 9 -13.78 -11.92 -13.65
N ASN A 10 -14.98 -11.69 -13.15
CA ASN A 10 -15.28 -10.49 -12.37
C ASN A 10 -14.48 -10.36 -11.05
N LYS A 11 -14.20 -11.46 -10.34
CA LYS A 11 -13.49 -11.41 -9.04
C LYS A 11 -11.98 -11.20 -9.17
N ALA A 12 -11.36 -11.73 -10.21
CA ALA A 12 -9.92 -11.55 -10.43
C ALA A 12 -9.65 -10.11 -10.91
N ASP A 13 -10.51 -9.64 -11.80
CA ASP A 13 -10.46 -8.30 -12.37
C ASP A 13 -10.71 -7.24 -11.28
N GLN A 14 -11.71 -7.45 -10.41
CA GLN A 14 -11.95 -6.60 -9.23
C GLN A 14 -10.73 -6.50 -8.29
N ARG A 15 -10.01 -7.61 -8.07
CA ARG A 15 -8.81 -7.60 -7.23
C ARG A 15 -7.66 -6.83 -7.87
N VAL A 16 -7.55 -6.86 -9.20
CA VAL A 16 -6.54 -6.07 -9.93
C VAL A 16 -6.87 -4.59 -9.78
N GLN A 17 -8.13 -4.20 -10.03
CA GLN A 17 -8.60 -2.83 -9.89
C GLN A 17 -8.46 -2.31 -8.45
N GLU A 18 -8.78 -3.12 -7.44
CA GLU A 18 -8.58 -2.77 -6.02
C GLU A 18 -7.11 -2.48 -5.72
N ARG A 19 -6.20 -3.32 -6.22
CA ARG A 19 -4.75 -3.14 -6.03
C ARG A 19 -4.22 -1.90 -6.76
N LEU A 20 -4.72 -1.62 -7.97
CA LEU A 20 -4.40 -0.40 -8.72
C LEU A 20 -4.92 0.86 -7.99
N GLY A 21 -6.15 0.83 -7.48
CA GLY A 21 -6.71 1.91 -6.67
C GLY A 21 -5.90 2.15 -5.39
N ARG A 22 -5.42 1.08 -4.74
CA ARG A 22 -4.52 1.19 -3.60
C ARG A 22 -3.17 1.80 -3.99
N LEU A 23 -2.60 1.40 -5.13
CA LEU A 23 -1.35 1.96 -5.65
C LEU A 23 -1.48 3.46 -5.90
N GLN A 24 -2.59 3.90 -6.50
CA GLN A 24 -2.88 5.32 -6.73
C GLN A 24 -2.94 6.11 -5.42
N LYS A 25 -3.69 5.63 -4.42
CA LYS A 25 -3.80 6.30 -3.11
C LYS A 25 -2.45 6.53 -2.45
N ILE A 26 -1.55 5.53 -2.51
CA ILE A 26 -0.22 5.64 -1.91
C ILE A 26 0.67 6.60 -2.72
N ARG A 27 0.52 6.63 -4.05
CA ARG A 27 1.20 7.59 -4.92
C ARG A 27 0.77 9.02 -4.61
N ASP A 28 -0.52 9.26 -4.44
CA ASP A 28 -1.06 10.56 -4.05
C ASP A 28 -0.49 11.02 -2.71
N GLN A 29 -0.37 10.09 -1.75
CA GLN A 29 0.29 10.36 -0.47
C GLN A 29 1.78 10.72 -0.67
N TRP A 30 2.51 9.96 -1.48
CA TRP A 30 3.92 10.22 -1.79
C TRP A 30 4.13 11.60 -2.44
N TRP A 31 3.26 11.98 -3.37
CA TRP A 31 3.29 13.31 -3.97
C TRP A 31 2.98 14.40 -2.94
N GLY A 32 1.99 14.18 -2.07
CA GLY A 32 1.67 15.07 -0.96
C GLY A 32 2.87 15.30 -0.03
N GLU A 33 3.55 14.23 0.38
CA GLU A 33 4.80 14.27 1.14
C GLU A 33 5.92 15.05 0.42
N GLY A 34 6.03 14.84 -0.89
CA GLY A 34 6.97 15.56 -1.75
C GLY A 34 6.76 17.08 -1.76
N THR A 35 5.51 17.56 -1.68
CA THR A 35 5.22 19.00 -1.56
C THR A 35 5.75 19.60 -0.25
N GLY A 36 5.78 18.80 0.82
CA GLY A 36 6.34 19.17 2.12
C GLY A 36 7.87 19.02 2.20
N GLY A 37 8.51 18.48 1.15
CA GLY A 37 9.96 18.21 1.13
C GLY A 37 10.39 17.10 2.09
N GLN A 38 9.45 16.33 2.65
CA GLN A 38 9.72 15.27 3.60
C GLN A 38 9.01 13.99 3.14
N PHE A 39 9.78 13.08 2.54
CA PHE A 39 9.29 11.76 2.16
C PHE A 39 9.36 10.80 3.35
N ASP A 40 8.25 10.16 3.69
CA ASP A 40 8.21 9.13 4.72
C ASP A 40 8.79 7.82 4.15
N PRO A 41 9.86 7.26 4.76
CA PRO A 41 10.37 5.96 4.39
C PRO A 41 9.31 4.84 4.44
N GLN A 42 8.28 4.95 5.29
CA GLN A 42 7.18 4.00 5.30
C GLN A 42 6.36 4.03 4.01
N THR A 43 6.00 5.21 3.51
CA THR A 43 5.27 5.38 2.24
C THR A 43 6.02 4.71 1.10
N LYS A 44 7.34 4.91 1.04
CA LYS A 44 8.21 4.22 0.06
C LYS A 44 8.10 2.69 0.12
N ARG A 45 8.11 2.12 1.32
CA ARG A 45 8.00 0.65 1.51
C ARG A 45 6.61 0.15 1.14
N TYR A 46 5.56 0.93 1.41
CA TYR A 46 4.20 0.60 1.00
C TYR A 46 4.07 0.60 -0.53
N ILE A 47 4.63 1.58 -1.23
CA ILE A 47 4.69 1.58 -2.71
C ILE A 47 5.34 0.29 -3.20
N ALA A 48 6.54 -0.05 -2.72
CA ALA A 48 7.24 -1.26 -3.13
C ALA A 48 6.42 -2.54 -2.89
N THR A 49 5.68 -2.60 -1.77
CA THR A 49 4.81 -3.73 -1.45
C THR A 49 3.64 -3.86 -2.43
N VAL A 50 2.96 -2.74 -2.73
CA VAL A 50 1.80 -2.74 -3.62
C VAL A 50 2.22 -2.97 -5.07
N ILE A 51 3.36 -2.45 -5.52
CA ILE A 51 3.96 -2.78 -6.82
C ILE A 51 4.09 -4.29 -7.00
N MET A 52 4.63 -5.01 -6.00
CA MET A 52 4.76 -6.47 -6.08
C MET A 52 3.40 -7.17 -6.16
N GLN A 53 2.38 -6.66 -5.46
CA GLN A 53 1.02 -7.21 -5.51
C GLN A 53 0.34 -6.97 -6.86
N VAL A 54 0.50 -5.77 -7.43
CA VAL A 54 -0.03 -5.43 -8.77
C VAL A 54 0.68 -6.28 -9.82
N TRP A 55 2.01 -6.33 -9.81
CA TRP A 55 2.79 -7.13 -10.75
C TRP A 55 2.37 -8.61 -10.70
N ASP A 56 2.24 -9.21 -9.51
CA ASP A 56 1.78 -10.59 -9.35
C ASP A 56 0.36 -10.82 -9.90
N SER A 57 -0.54 -9.85 -9.70
CA SER A 57 -1.88 -9.86 -10.29
C SER A 57 -1.84 -9.83 -11.82
N LEU A 58 -1.09 -8.89 -12.40
CA LEU A 58 -1.01 -8.72 -13.86
C LEU A 58 -0.29 -9.89 -14.53
N TYR A 59 0.70 -10.50 -13.85
CA TYR A 59 1.46 -11.65 -14.35
C TYR A 59 0.59 -12.90 -14.59
N GLN A 60 -0.59 -12.99 -13.97
CA GLN A 60 -1.57 -14.04 -14.26
C GLN A 60 -2.10 -13.96 -15.69
N TYR A 61 -2.08 -12.77 -16.31
CA TYR A 61 -2.57 -12.51 -17.66
C TYR A 61 -1.47 -12.50 -18.72
N ARG A 62 -0.21 -12.84 -18.37
CA ARG A 62 0.96 -12.80 -19.27
C ARG A 62 0.82 -13.57 -20.58
N ASN A 63 -0.05 -14.58 -20.62
CA ASN A 63 -0.28 -15.40 -21.81
C ASN A 63 -1.34 -14.80 -22.76
N LYS A 64 -1.92 -13.62 -22.44
CA LYS A 64 -2.85 -12.95 -23.34
C LYS A 64 -2.11 -12.51 -24.62
N PRO A 65 -2.71 -12.69 -25.81
CA PRO A 65 -2.05 -12.39 -27.09
C PRO A 65 -1.76 -10.90 -27.32
N ILE A 66 -2.39 -10.00 -26.54
CA ILE A 66 -2.11 -8.57 -26.56
C ILE A 66 -0.79 -8.22 -25.86
N LEU A 67 -0.25 -9.14 -25.05
CA LEU A 67 0.99 -8.94 -24.31
C LEU A 67 2.17 -9.66 -24.96
N SER A 68 3.34 -9.06 -24.78
CA SER A 68 4.66 -9.58 -25.02
C SER A 68 5.41 -9.69 -23.69
N GLU A 69 6.46 -10.52 -23.64
CA GLU A 69 7.27 -10.67 -22.44
C GLU A 69 7.94 -9.36 -22.02
N ASP A 70 8.28 -8.51 -23.00
CA ASP A 70 8.90 -7.20 -22.80
C ASP A 70 7.93 -6.14 -22.22
N ASP A 71 6.63 -6.42 -22.16
CA ASP A 71 5.65 -5.51 -21.53
C ASP A 71 5.67 -5.61 -20.00
N PHE A 72 6.31 -6.65 -19.42
CA PHE A 72 6.38 -6.79 -17.97
C PHE A 72 7.62 -6.06 -17.42
N PRO A 73 7.43 -5.07 -16.55
CA PRO A 73 8.55 -4.32 -16.03
C PRO A 73 9.38 -5.17 -15.05
N ASP A 74 10.68 -4.87 -14.95
CA ASP A 74 11.60 -5.61 -14.09
C ASP A 74 11.44 -5.24 -12.61
N VAL A 75 10.79 -6.13 -11.87
CA VAL A 75 10.62 -6.02 -10.40
C VAL A 75 11.74 -6.71 -9.61
N SER A 76 12.74 -7.28 -10.26
CA SER A 76 13.87 -7.95 -9.59
C SER A 76 14.53 -7.09 -8.53
N PRO A 77 14.78 -5.77 -8.74
CA PRO A 77 15.38 -4.92 -7.74
C PRO A 77 14.58 -4.84 -6.43
N ILE A 78 13.25 -4.85 -6.49
CA ILE A 78 12.38 -4.88 -5.31
C ILE A 78 12.42 -6.28 -4.69
N ARG A 79 12.21 -7.32 -5.51
CA ARG A 79 12.13 -8.72 -5.05
C ARG A 79 13.40 -9.17 -4.32
N GLU A 80 14.58 -8.74 -4.76
CA GLU A 80 15.86 -9.05 -4.12
C GLU A 80 16.04 -8.38 -2.76
N ARG A 81 15.29 -7.31 -2.47
CA ARG A 81 15.41 -6.51 -1.24
C ARG A 81 14.24 -6.72 -0.27
N LEU A 82 13.11 -7.19 -0.78
CA LEU A 82 11.92 -7.44 0.02
C LEU A 82 12.21 -8.49 1.12
N GLY A 83 11.85 -8.16 2.36
CA GLY A 83 12.11 -9.01 3.53
C GLY A 83 13.58 -9.13 3.94
N ARG A 84 14.48 -8.36 3.32
CA ARG A 84 15.91 -8.31 3.70
C ARG A 84 16.23 -7.02 4.42
N GLU A 85 17.25 -7.07 5.27
CA GLU A 85 17.81 -5.91 5.94
C GLU A 85 19.24 -5.66 5.46
N LYS A 86 19.70 -4.42 5.64
CA LYS A 86 21.05 -3.95 5.33
C LYS A 86 21.58 -3.15 6.52
N ASP A 87 22.84 -3.38 6.83
CA ASP A 87 23.56 -2.60 7.83
C ASP A 87 24.01 -1.25 7.26
N VAL A 88 23.59 -0.18 7.92
CA VAL A 88 24.01 1.20 7.61
C VAL A 88 24.82 1.73 8.77
N ILE A 89 25.98 2.27 8.43
CA ILE A 89 26.87 2.90 9.41
C ILE A 89 26.38 4.34 9.64
N THR A 90 26.03 4.66 10.87
CA THR A 90 25.57 6.00 11.27
C THR A 90 26.56 6.64 12.23
N ASP A 91 26.70 7.97 12.13
CA ASP A 91 27.54 8.73 13.04
C ASP A 91 26.89 8.80 14.43
N SER A 92 27.69 8.54 15.47
CA SER A 92 27.24 8.71 16.85
C SER A 92 27.09 10.21 17.16
N LYS A 93 25.98 10.58 17.82
CA LYS A 93 25.75 11.95 18.31
C LYS A 93 26.62 12.31 19.53
N ARG A 94 27.44 11.38 20.04
CA ARG A 94 28.33 11.59 21.19
C ARG A 94 29.78 11.84 20.75
N LEU A 95 30.36 12.92 21.27
CA LEU A 95 31.77 13.26 21.09
C LEU A 95 32.65 12.13 21.65
N GLY A 96 33.33 11.38 20.78
CA GLY A 96 34.29 10.32 21.17
C GLY A 96 33.83 8.88 20.98
N GLU A 97 32.59 8.63 20.51
CA GLU A 97 32.13 7.26 20.20
C GLU A 97 32.42 6.84 18.75
N LYS A 98 32.73 5.55 18.57
CA LYS A 98 32.89 4.93 17.25
C LYS A 98 31.52 4.78 16.58
N ARG A 99 31.53 4.89 15.25
CA ARG A 99 30.39 4.70 14.34
C ARG A 99 29.47 3.55 14.78
N THR A 100 28.17 3.78 14.79
CA THR A 100 27.15 2.77 15.13
C THR A 100 26.65 2.09 13.87
N VAL A 101 26.36 0.78 13.96
CA VAL A 101 25.72 0.03 12.87
C VAL A 101 24.22 -0.07 13.17
N LYS A 102 23.38 0.31 12.20
CA LYS A 102 21.92 0.20 12.29
C LYS A 102 21.43 -0.69 11.14
N SER A 103 20.67 -1.72 11.47
CA SER A 103 19.95 -2.52 10.47
C SER A 103 18.71 -1.75 9.99
N VAL A 104 18.53 -1.64 8.67
CA VAL A 104 17.35 -1.03 8.04
C VAL A 104 16.85 -1.93 6.91
N PRO A 105 15.55 -1.88 6.55
CA PRO A 105 15.03 -2.62 5.41
C PRO A 105 15.80 -2.31 4.12
N ALA A 106 16.22 -3.32 3.37
CA ALA A 106 17.00 -3.16 2.16
C ALA A 106 16.24 -2.42 1.04
N VAL A 107 14.90 -2.42 1.09
CA VAL A 107 14.02 -1.64 0.20
C VAL A 107 14.28 -0.13 0.35
N ASP A 108 14.79 0.32 1.49
CA ASP A 108 15.15 1.74 1.69
C ASP A 108 16.31 2.20 0.79
N ASP A 109 17.08 1.27 0.22
CA ASP A 109 18.16 1.57 -0.71
C ASP A 109 17.64 1.92 -2.11
N LEU A 110 16.38 1.58 -2.43
CA LEU A 110 15.74 1.95 -3.70
C LEU A 110 15.35 3.43 -3.68
N SER A 111 15.51 4.07 -4.84
CA SER A 111 15.05 5.45 -5.03
C SER A 111 13.53 5.47 -5.05
N GLY A 112 12.92 6.50 -4.43
CA GLY A 112 11.46 6.66 -4.50
C GLY A 112 10.99 6.89 -5.93
N TRP A 113 11.75 7.65 -6.72
CA TRP A 113 11.49 7.89 -8.15
C TRP A 113 11.44 6.61 -8.96
N TYR A 114 12.36 5.68 -8.74
CA TYR A 114 12.36 4.37 -9.40
C TYR A 114 11.06 3.60 -9.10
N LEU A 115 10.56 3.67 -7.86
CA LEU A 115 9.29 3.01 -7.52
C LEU A 115 8.10 3.70 -8.18
N ILE A 116 8.14 5.03 -8.35
CA ILE A 116 7.09 5.76 -9.06
C ILE A 116 7.09 5.42 -10.55
N GLU A 117 8.24 5.47 -11.21
CA GLU A 117 8.38 5.08 -12.62
C GLU A 117 7.89 3.64 -12.84
N LEU A 118 8.32 2.71 -11.99
CA LEU A 118 7.87 1.33 -12.05
C LEU A 118 6.36 1.17 -11.80
N SER A 119 5.76 2.03 -10.98
CA SER A 119 4.31 2.02 -10.75
C SER A 119 3.53 2.52 -11.97
N GLU A 120 4.08 3.49 -12.71
CA GLU A 120 3.49 4.00 -13.95
C GLU A 120 3.59 2.95 -15.08
N GLU A 121 4.72 2.25 -15.19
CA GLU A 121 4.87 1.12 -16.13
C GLU A 121 3.84 0.00 -15.87
N LEU A 122 3.45 -0.21 -14.60
CA LEU A 122 2.41 -1.17 -14.24
C LEU A 122 0.99 -0.66 -14.57
N ASP A 123 0.74 0.65 -14.50
CA ASP A 123 -0.52 1.24 -14.95
C ASP A 123 -0.66 1.10 -16.46
N ASP A 124 0.39 1.40 -17.23
CA ASP A 124 0.40 1.23 -18.69
C ASP A 124 0.11 -0.23 -19.09
N LEU A 125 0.69 -1.18 -18.35
CA LEU A 125 0.42 -2.60 -18.54
C LEU A 125 -1.03 -2.97 -18.17
N ALA A 126 -1.57 -2.39 -17.11
CA ALA A 126 -2.96 -2.59 -16.71
C ALA A 126 -3.94 -2.01 -17.75
N ASP A 127 -3.67 -0.82 -18.27
CA ASP A 127 -4.44 -0.18 -19.34
C ASP A 127 -4.44 -1.03 -20.61
N LYS A 128 -3.27 -1.59 -20.99
CA LYS A 128 -3.16 -2.52 -22.12
C LYS A 128 -4.00 -3.79 -21.95
N LEU A 129 -4.24 -4.18 -20.70
CA LEU A 129 -5.05 -5.33 -20.32
C LEU A 129 -6.54 -5.01 -20.13
N ASP A 130 -6.94 -3.75 -20.32
CA ASP A 130 -8.28 -3.22 -20.08
C ASP A 130 -8.69 -3.23 -18.59
N PHE A 131 -7.69 -3.13 -17.69
CA PHE A 131 -7.88 -2.93 -16.25
C PHE A 131 -7.81 -1.47 -15.82
N GLY A 132 -7.51 -0.57 -16.78
CA GLY A 132 -7.55 0.86 -16.56
C GLY A 132 -8.85 1.29 -15.92
N ALA A 133 -8.79 2.27 -15.04
CA ALA A 133 -9.96 2.74 -14.34
C ALA A 133 -11.01 3.26 -15.34
N ASP A 134 -12.09 2.50 -15.56
CA ASP A 134 -13.41 3.11 -15.69
C ASP A 134 -13.56 3.96 -14.43
N VAL A 135 -13.38 5.27 -14.55
CA VAL A 135 -13.63 6.21 -13.45
C VAL A 135 -15.07 5.96 -13.02
N PRO A 136 -15.34 5.39 -11.85
CA PRO A 136 -16.72 5.29 -11.41
C PRO A 136 -17.25 6.71 -11.27
N GLU A 137 -18.26 7.09 -12.06
CA GLU A 137 -18.90 8.42 -12.07
C GLU A 137 -19.54 8.79 -10.71
N ASN A 138 -19.43 7.92 -9.70
CA ASN A 138 -19.88 8.18 -8.36
C ASN A 138 -18.83 7.72 -7.34
N PRO A 139 -17.99 8.63 -6.79
CA PRO A 139 -17.25 8.34 -5.58
C PRO A 139 -18.26 8.38 -4.41
N GLU A 140 -19.12 7.36 -4.30
CA GLU A 140 -19.70 7.09 -2.99
C GLU A 140 -18.51 6.68 -2.12
N THR A 141 -18.15 7.64 -1.26
CA THR A 141 -17.36 7.49 -0.06
C THR A 141 -17.55 6.09 0.53
N SER A 142 -16.67 5.16 0.16
CA SER A 142 -16.34 4.03 1.01
C SER A 142 -15.78 4.67 2.27
N GLU A 143 -16.66 4.84 3.25
CA GLU A 143 -16.31 5.31 4.58
C GLU A 143 -15.06 4.57 5.03
N PHE A 144 -14.06 5.36 5.39
CA PHE A 144 -12.91 4.89 6.13
C PHE A 144 -13.48 4.27 7.41
N ASP A 145 -13.57 2.95 7.44
CA ASP A 145 -14.16 2.26 8.58
C ASP A 145 -13.20 2.43 9.77
N GLU A 146 -13.71 2.84 10.93
CA GLU A 146 -12.89 3.20 12.11
C GLU A 146 -12.00 2.03 12.58
N SER A 147 -12.32 0.81 12.16
CA SER A 147 -11.51 -0.40 12.33
C SER A 147 -10.12 -0.31 11.68
N ASP A 148 -9.96 0.41 10.56
CA ASP A 148 -8.66 0.63 9.92
C ASP A 148 -7.80 1.63 10.69
N LEU A 149 -8.42 2.61 11.34
CA LEU A 149 -7.73 3.57 12.22
C LEU A 149 -7.27 2.89 13.52
N VAL A 150 -8.08 2.00 14.08
CA VAL A 150 -7.72 1.21 15.28
C VAL A 150 -6.58 0.23 14.97
N THR A 151 -6.56 -0.36 13.78
CA THR A 151 -5.45 -1.22 13.32
C THR A 151 -4.15 -0.43 13.19
N LEU A 152 -4.22 0.81 12.68
CA LEU A 152 -3.06 1.70 12.56
C LEU A 152 -2.59 2.26 13.91
N ALA A 153 -3.50 2.54 14.85
CA ALA A 153 -3.17 3.01 16.20
C ALA A 153 -2.55 1.90 17.07
N SER A 154 -3.09 0.67 16.97
CA SER A 154 -2.56 -0.51 17.68
C SER A 154 -1.15 -0.88 17.18
N ALA A 155 -0.88 -0.72 15.89
CA ALA A 155 0.45 -0.92 15.30
C ALA A 155 1.49 0.12 15.76
N ARG A 156 1.07 1.27 16.32
CA ARG A 156 1.94 2.33 16.83
C ARG A 156 2.22 2.24 18.33
N ASN A 157 1.66 1.28 19.06
CA ASN A 157 1.80 1.13 20.51
C ASN A 157 1.47 2.45 21.26
N GLN A 158 0.45 3.16 20.77
CA GLN A 158 -0.05 4.45 21.26
C GLN A 158 -1.39 4.28 22.01
N GLU A 159 -1.51 3.28 22.87
CA GLU A 159 -2.75 3.03 23.64
C GLU A 159 -3.12 4.21 24.56
N ASP A 160 -2.12 4.98 25.03
CA ASP A 160 -2.33 6.14 25.90
C ASP A 160 -2.94 7.37 25.19
N ALA A 161 -2.94 7.41 23.85
CA ALA A 161 -3.49 8.54 23.09
C ALA A 161 -5.03 8.49 22.96
N ILE A 162 -5.66 7.40 23.39
CA ILE A 162 -7.11 7.23 23.37
C ILE A 162 -7.77 7.86 24.61
N GLU A 163 -7.02 8.05 25.71
CA GLU A 163 -7.54 8.58 26.98
C GLU A 163 -7.72 10.11 26.97
N ASP A 164 -7.08 10.84 26.05
CA ASP A 164 -7.12 12.31 25.96
C ASP A 164 -8.03 12.82 24.81
N ALA A 165 -8.88 11.95 24.25
CA ALA A 165 -9.85 12.32 23.25
C ALA A 165 -11.01 13.13 23.88
N PRO A 166 -11.50 14.19 23.21
CA PRO A 166 -12.61 15.00 23.73
C PRO A 166 -13.88 14.16 23.97
N ASP A 167 -14.57 14.42 25.08
CA ASP A 167 -15.68 13.63 25.67
C ASP A 167 -16.85 13.26 24.72
N ASP A 168 -16.97 13.91 23.56
CA ASP A 168 -17.97 13.57 22.55
C ASP A 168 -17.67 12.25 21.81
N ILE A 169 -16.43 11.74 21.89
CA ILE A 169 -16.01 10.49 21.25
C ILE A 169 -16.13 9.30 22.21
N THR A 170 -15.85 9.51 23.50
CA THR A 170 -15.82 8.46 24.53
C THR A 170 -17.19 7.83 24.78
N GLY A 171 -18.28 8.60 24.60
CA GLY A 171 -19.65 8.09 24.79
C GLY A 171 -20.09 7.02 23.77
N ARG A 172 -19.64 7.11 22.52
CA ARG A 172 -20.02 6.14 21.45
C ARG A 172 -19.18 4.86 21.45
N VAL A 173 -17.93 4.96 21.90
CA VAL A 173 -17.01 3.82 21.96
C VAL A 173 -17.41 2.83 23.06
N ILE A 174 -17.96 3.32 24.19
CA ILE A 174 -18.42 2.46 25.28
C ILE A 174 -19.66 1.64 24.88
N ASP A 175 -20.63 2.24 24.19
CA ASP A 175 -21.83 1.52 23.71
C ASP A 175 -21.47 0.38 22.73
N THR A 176 -20.47 0.60 21.86
CA THR A 176 -20.04 -0.39 20.86
C THR A 176 -19.27 -1.57 21.49
N LEU A 177 -18.57 -1.34 22.61
CA LEU A 177 -17.82 -2.38 23.32
C LEU A 177 -18.71 -3.26 24.21
N GLU A 178 -19.86 -2.77 24.69
CA GLU A 178 -20.84 -3.58 25.44
C GLU A 178 -21.67 -4.49 24.52
N GLU A 179 -21.95 -4.08 23.28
CA GLU A 179 -22.69 -4.90 22.32
C GLU A 179 -21.88 -6.14 21.87
N TYR A 180 -20.56 -5.99 21.70
CA TYR A 180 -19.67 -7.10 21.37
C TYR A 180 -19.45 -8.12 22.51
N LYS A 181 -19.70 -7.74 23.77
CA LYS A 181 -19.56 -8.64 24.92
C LYS A 181 -20.81 -9.46 25.24
N ASN A 182 -21.98 -9.03 24.77
CA ASN A 182 -23.25 -9.70 25.04
C ASN A 182 -23.81 -10.50 23.84
N GLY A 183 -23.13 -10.46 22.69
CA GLY A 183 -23.54 -11.12 21.45
C GLY A 183 -22.83 -12.44 21.12
N SER A 184 -22.43 -13.23 22.13
CA SER A 184 -21.87 -14.58 21.93
C SER A 184 -22.62 -15.66 22.69
#